data_AF-A0A1C5F8U0-F1
#
_entry.id   AF-A0A1C5F8U0-F1
#
_cell.length_a   1.000
_cell.length_b   1.000
_cell.length_c   1.000
_cell.angle_alpha   90.00
_cell.angle_beta   90.00
_cell.angle_gamma   90.00
#
_symmetry.space_group_name_H-M   'P 1'
#
loop_
_entity.id
_entity.type
_entity.pdbx_description
1 polymer ?
#
loop_
_entity_poly.entity_id
_entity_poly.type
_entity_poly.pdbx_seq_one_letter_code
_entity_poly.pdbx_strand_id
1 'polypeptide(L)'
;MRLVSRTMIALVLLALSLVAVPHAPETVPASAATPASAAAPLSKVLVFSKTAGFRHSSIPAGIAAVQRLGTANGFTVTATEDAGAFTTANLAQYQAVIWLSTTGDVLNAAQQTAFESYIGTGGGYVGVHAAADTEYDWPWYGGLVGAYFASHPATQQATVKVEDRSSVSTAHLPQRWTRTDEWYNYRANPRSAVKVLASLDESSYSGGSMGDHPITWCQNYRGGRAWYTGLGHTEESYADPAFTTMLLGGIQTASGARAADCRPENGYTSLFDGTQASLDRWRQAGPGGFTLADGTLTSVGGMGLLWYPVTPFSDYSLKVDWMMPGDDNGGVFIGFPDPQGDPWKPVDLGHEIQIDATDADPSRTTGSVYSFQAPDTAARAAALNPPGTWNSYEIAVHGRHVEIHLNGVKINDYTSTRDITVGHIGVQNDGTGMDINYRNIRIKQDGTPATDLARGRPVSVSSVEPGSPHVGANAVDGDLATRWGSAYSDPQSITVDLGSVRTLQRVRLSWETAYGRAYTVQTSPDNATWRTVSTTTAGDGGIDDIAVSGTARYVRVQGTERATQWGYSLWDLAVFGS
;
A
#
# COMPACT_ATOMS: atom_id res chain seq x y z
N MET A 1 -52.03 -63.36 -58.38
CA MET A 1 -53.03 -62.72 -59.26
C MET A 1 -52.63 -61.26 -59.45
N ARG A 2 -52.89 -60.73 -60.63
CA ARG A 2 -52.34 -59.51 -61.27
C ARG A 2 -52.71 -58.16 -60.60
N LEU A 3 -51.84 -57.17 -60.88
CA LEU A 3 -52.03 -55.70 -61.06
C LEU A 3 -52.44 -54.84 -59.84
N VAL A 4 -51.63 -53.88 -59.37
CA VAL A 4 -51.33 -52.50 -59.87
C VAL A 4 -52.48 -51.49 -59.69
N SER A 5 -52.28 -50.47 -58.83
CA SER A 5 -52.64 -49.04 -59.01
C SER A 5 -52.20 -48.23 -57.75
N ARG A 6 -51.15 -47.40 -57.80
CA ARG A 6 -51.12 -45.93 -58.02
C ARG A 6 -51.88 -45.04 -57.01
N THR A 7 -51.04 -44.34 -56.21
CA THR A 7 -51.11 -42.93 -55.75
C THR A 7 -52.08 -42.52 -54.64
N MET A 8 -51.54 -42.08 -53.49
CA MET A 8 -51.76 -40.73 -52.95
C MET A 8 -50.77 -40.40 -51.82
N ILE A 9 -50.31 -39.16 -51.82
CA ILE A 9 -49.36 -38.53 -50.88
C ILE A 9 -50.08 -38.28 -49.55
N ALA A 10 -49.47 -38.68 -48.43
CA ALA A 10 -49.76 -38.16 -47.10
C ALA A 10 -48.44 -37.88 -46.37
N LEU A 11 -48.21 -36.60 -46.09
CA LEU A 11 -47.08 -36.11 -45.31
C LEU A 11 -47.30 -36.48 -43.84
N VAL A 12 -46.39 -37.25 -43.23
CA VAL A 12 -46.32 -37.45 -41.78
C VAL A 12 -44.94 -36.98 -41.33
N LEU A 13 -44.92 -35.90 -40.55
CA LEU A 13 -43.74 -35.41 -39.85
C LEU A 13 -43.36 -36.39 -38.73
N LEU A 14 -42.17 -36.98 -38.84
CA LEU A 14 -41.56 -37.78 -37.78
C LEU A 14 -40.68 -36.86 -36.93
N ALA A 15 -41.02 -36.71 -35.65
CA ALA A 15 -40.19 -36.01 -34.68
C ALA A 15 -38.92 -36.84 -34.38
N LEU A 16 -37.75 -36.30 -34.69
CA LEU A 16 -36.47 -36.81 -34.18
C LEU A 16 -36.11 -36.08 -32.88
N SER A 17 -36.09 -36.83 -31.79
CA SER A 17 -35.49 -36.44 -30.51
C SER A 17 -33.96 -36.41 -30.63
N LEU A 18 -33.36 -35.21 -30.60
CA LEU A 18 -31.91 -35.04 -30.44
C LEU A 18 -31.52 -35.33 -28.99
N VAL A 19 -30.69 -36.35 -28.79
CA VAL A 19 -29.92 -36.54 -27.56
C VAL A 19 -28.70 -35.61 -27.63
N ALA A 20 -28.68 -34.58 -26.78
CA ALA A 20 -27.51 -33.71 -26.62
C ALA A 20 -26.44 -34.46 -25.83
N VAL A 21 -25.27 -34.68 -26.44
CA VAL A 21 -24.07 -35.14 -25.75
C VAL A 21 -23.41 -33.93 -25.08
N PRO A 22 -23.23 -33.91 -23.74
CA PRO A 22 -22.58 -32.80 -23.08
C PRO A 22 -21.10 -32.79 -23.46
N HIS A 23 -20.63 -31.70 -24.07
CA HIS A 23 -19.21 -31.44 -24.26
C HIS A 23 -18.62 -31.04 -22.91
N ALA A 24 -17.70 -31.86 -22.38
CA ALA A 24 -16.89 -31.48 -21.24
C ALA A 24 -15.94 -30.34 -21.65
N PRO A 25 -15.76 -29.29 -20.83
CA PRO A 25 -14.80 -28.23 -21.11
C PRO A 25 -13.38 -28.81 -21.05
N GLU A 26 -12.57 -28.56 -22.09
CA GLU A 26 -11.15 -28.86 -22.08
C GLU A 26 -10.46 -28.08 -20.95
N THR A 27 -9.96 -28.81 -19.95
CA THR A 27 -9.11 -28.25 -18.91
C THR A 27 -7.76 -27.90 -19.50
N VAL A 28 -7.49 -26.62 -19.71
CA VAL A 28 -6.12 -26.13 -19.95
C VAL A 28 -5.32 -26.38 -18.66
N PRO A 29 -4.24 -27.17 -18.68
CA PRO A 29 -3.42 -27.35 -17.48
C PRO A 29 -2.83 -25.99 -17.11
N ALA A 30 -3.06 -25.57 -15.86
CA ALA A 30 -2.40 -24.41 -15.29
C ALA A 30 -0.88 -24.59 -15.45
N SER A 31 -0.21 -23.63 -16.10
CA SER A 31 1.25 -23.58 -16.13
C SER A 31 1.72 -23.47 -14.69
N ALA A 32 2.28 -24.55 -14.13
CA ALA A 32 2.96 -24.51 -12.85
C ALA A 32 4.05 -23.45 -12.95
N ALA A 33 3.92 -22.37 -12.18
CA ALA A 33 4.96 -21.36 -12.06
C ALA A 33 6.22 -22.06 -11.54
N THR A 34 7.34 -21.87 -12.24
CA THR A 34 8.65 -22.29 -11.75
C THR A 34 8.85 -21.68 -10.36
N PRO A 35 9.20 -22.45 -9.32
CA PRO A 35 9.39 -21.89 -7.99
C PRO A 35 10.45 -20.78 -8.05
N ALA A 36 10.15 -19.64 -7.43
CA ALA A 36 11.11 -18.56 -7.30
C ALA A 36 12.37 -19.11 -6.61
N SER A 37 13.51 -19.10 -7.30
CA SER A 37 14.79 -19.49 -6.70
C SER A 37 15.07 -18.57 -5.52
N ALA A 38 15.49 -19.15 -4.39
CA ALA A 38 15.98 -18.39 -3.24
C ALA A 38 17.05 -17.38 -3.69
N ALA A 39 17.06 -16.18 -3.08
CA ALA A 39 18.00 -15.12 -3.39
C ALA A 39 19.45 -15.63 -3.26
N ALA A 40 20.22 -15.55 -4.35
CA ALA A 40 21.61 -15.96 -4.33
C ALA A 40 22.43 -15.04 -3.41
N PRO A 41 23.38 -15.57 -2.61
CA PRO A 41 24.24 -14.74 -1.78
C PRO A 41 25.03 -13.73 -2.62
N LEU A 42 25.27 -12.55 -2.06
CA LEU A 42 26.11 -11.53 -2.70
C LEU A 42 27.56 -12.01 -2.73
N SER A 43 28.19 -11.97 -3.90
CA SER A 43 29.51 -12.55 -4.15
C SER A 43 30.47 -11.58 -4.84
N LYS A 44 30.00 -10.78 -5.81
CA LYS A 44 30.88 -9.88 -6.58
C LYS A 44 30.18 -8.61 -7.04
N VAL A 45 30.86 -7.47 -6.83
CA VAL A 45 30.42 -6.14 -7.31
C VAL A 45 31.55 -5.39 -8.00
N LEU A 46 31.18 -4.52 -8.94
CA LEU A 46 32.09 -3.59 -9.61
C LEU A 46 31.81 -2.17 -9.12
N VAL A 47 32.80 -1.47 -8.59
CA VAL A 47 32.74 -0.03 -8.32
C VAL A 47 33.35 0.69 -9.52
N PHE A 48 32.57 1.54 -10.15
CA PHE A 48 32.96 2.41 -11.24
C PHE A 48 32.87 3.87 -10.80
N SER A 49 33.98 4.60 -10.90
CA SER A 49 34.08 5.98 -10.38
C SER A 49 34.75 6.96 -11.36
N LYS A 50 34.67 6.68 -12.67
CA LYS A 50 35.18 7.57 -13.70
C LYS A 50 34.42 8.90 -13.69
N THR A 51 35.13 10.00 -13.87
CA THR A 51 34.56 11.34 -14.00
C THR A 51 35.09 12.02 -15.25
N ALA A 52 34.20 12.59 -16.05
CA ALA A 52 34.47 13.54 -17.13
C ALA A 52 34.10 14.99 -16.75
N GLY A 53 33.49 15.19 -15.56
CA GLY A 53 33.16 16.49 -14.98
C GLY A 53 33.86 16.73 -13.64
N PHE A 54 33.12 17.26 -12.66
CA PHE A 54 33.64 17.52 -11.32
C PHE A 54 34.08 16.23 -10.62
N ARG A 55 35.24 16.28 -9.93
CA ARG A 55 35.79 15.14 -9.20
C ARG A 55 35.59 15.32 -7.70
N HIS A 56 34.72 14.50 -7.13
CA HIS A 56 34.44 14.48 -5.69
C HIS A 56 35.63 13.93 -4.89
N SER A 57 36.06 14.61 -3.83
CA SER A 57 37.17 14.13 -2.97
C SER A 57 36.82 12.86 -2.20
N SER A 58 35.53 12.56 -2.05
CA SER A 58 35.01 11.42 -1.29
C SER A 58 35.10 10.07 -2.00
N ILE A 59 35.39 10.01 -3.30
CA ILE A 59 35.44 8.73 -4.04
C ILE A 59 36.43 7.73 -3.43
N PRO A 60 37.68 8.08 -3.06
CA PRO A 60 38.58 7.13 -2.39
C PRO A 60 38.00 6.60 -1.06
N ALA A 61 37.36 7.46 -0.27
CA ALA A 61 36.69 7.05 0.96
C ALA A 61 35.52 6.10 0.69
N GLY A 62 34.75 6.35 -0.37
CA GLY A 62 33.66 5.49 -0.80
C GLY A 62 34.11 4.14 -1.32
N ILE A 63 35.17 4.07 -2.14
CA ILE A 63 35.76 2.80 -2.58
C ILE A 63 36.21 1.99 -1.37
N ALA A 64 36.93 2.63 -0.43
CA ALA A 64 37.40 1.96 0.78
C ALA A 64 36.23 1.47 1.66
N ALA A 65 35.14 2.23 1.77
CA ALA A 65 33.95 1.80 2.49
C ALA A 65 33.28 0.58 1.85
N VAL A 66 33.08 0.58 0.53
CA VAL A 66 32.50 -0.58 -0.18
C VAL A 66 33.40 -1.81 -0.03
N GLN A 67 34.73 -1.66 -0.10
CA GLN A 67 35.68 -2.75 0.16
C GLN A 67 35.59 -3.29 1.59
N ARG A 68 35.45 -2.43 2.60
CA ARG A 68 35.22 -2.86 3.98
C ARG A 68 33.91 -3.63 4.12
N LEU A 69 32.83 -3.14 3.49
CA LEU A 69 31.55 -3.84 3.45
C LEU A 69 31.67 -5.20 2.77
N GLY A 70 32.41 -5.29 1.67
CA GLY A 70 32.71 -6.53 0.97
C GLY A 70 33.39 -7.56 1.86
N THR A 71 34.49 -7.16 2.51
CA THR A 71 35.21 -8.01 3.48
C THR A 71 34.30 -8.46 4.62
N ALA A 72 33.50 -7.56 5.19
CA ALA A 72 32.64 -7.87 6.34
C ALA A 72 31.43 -8.77 5.99
N ASN A 73 30.99 -8.78 4.73
CA ASN A 73 29.76 -9.47 4.30
C ASN A 73 30.00 -10.55 3.24
N GLY A 74 31.27 -10.91 2.99
CA GLY A 74 31.63 -12.06 2.16
C GLY A 74 31.51 -11.86 0.65
N PHE A 75 31.67 -10.62 0.15
CA PHE A 75 31.66 -10.34 -1.29
C PHE A 75 32.90 -9.59 -1.77
N THR A 76 33.33 -9.87 -3.00
CA THR A 76 34.50 -9.25 -3.62
C THR A 76 34.14 -7.93 -4.29
N VAL A 77 35.01 -6.94 -4.14
CA VAL A 77 34.85 -5.61 -4.74
C VAL A 77 36.00 -5.37 -5.72
N THR A 78 35.66 -5.16 -6.99
CA THR A 78 36.61 -4.65 -7.99
C THR A 78 36.32 -3.16 -8.18
N ALA A 79 37.32 -2.28 -8.07
CA ALA A 79 37.16 -0.85 -8.33
C ALA A 79 37.94 -0.45 -9.60
N THR A 80 37.34 0.39 -10.45
CA THR A 80 37.98 0.88 -11.67
C THR A 80 37.43 2.25 -12.07
N GLU A 81 38.27 3.03 -12.75
CA GLU A 81 37.87 4.24 -13.50
C GLU A 81 37.98 4.01 -15.02
N ASP A 82 38.36 2.79 -15.45
CA ASP A 82 38.47 2.43 -16.86
C ASP A 82 37.11 1.98 -17.43
N ALA A 83 36.56 2.79 -18.35
CA ALA A 83 35.33 2.47 -19.06
C ALA A 83 35.47 1.22 -19.96
N GLY A 84 36.70 0.78 -20.28
CA GLY A 84 36.97 -0.50 -20.95
C GLY A 84 36.42 -1.72 -20.22
N ALA A 85 36.10 -1.60 -18.93
CA ALA A 85 35.42 -2.64 -18.15
C ALA A 85 33.96 -2.87 -18.58
N PHE A 86 33.31 -1.94 -19.30
CA PHE A 86 31.92 -2.04 -19.73
C PHE A 86 31.79 -2.87 -21.02
N THR A 87 32.05 -4.17 -20.90
CA THR A 87 31.77 -5.17 -21.94
C THR A 87 30.79 -6.20 -21.41
N THR A 88 29.97 -6.80 -22.28
CA THR A 88 28.99 -7.82 -21.87
C THR A 88 29.64 -8.97 -21.10
N ALA A 89 30.79 -9.46 -21.58
CA ALA A 89 31.52 -10.55 -20.94
C ALA A 89 32.04 -10.16 -19.54
N ASN A 90 32.59 -8.96 -19.40
CA ASN A 90 33.09 -8.50 -18.10
C ASN A 90 31.96 -8.19 -17.13
N LEU A 91 30.87 -7.57 -17.57
CA LEU A 91 29.76 -7.20 -16.67
C LEU A 91 28.99 -8.41 -16.14
N ALA A 92 28.90 -9.51 -16.91
CA ALA A 92 28.16 -10.72 -16.53
C ALA A 92 28.66 -11.42 -15.26
N GLN A 93 29.87 -11.11 -14.78
CA GLN A 93 30.42 -11.69 -13.54
C GLN A 93 30.00 -10.93 -12.26
N TYR A 94 29.35 -9.78 -12.40
CA TYR A 94 28.99 -8.90 -11.28
C TYR A 94 27.48 -8.94 -11.04
N GLN A 95 27.07 -9.02 -9.78
CA GLN A 95 25.65 -8.93 -9.42
C GLN A 95 25.16 -7.47 -9.37
N ALA A 96 26.06 -6.53 -9.06
CA ALA A 96 25.78 -5.10 -9.08
C ALA A 96 27.00 -4.30 -9.58
N VAL A 97 26.71 -3.22 -10.30
CA VAL A 97 27.67 -2.17 -10.68
C VAL A 97 27.32 -0.90 -9.92
N ILE A 98 28.26 -0.42 -9.12
CA ILE A 98 28.14 0.77 -8.27
C ILE A 98 28.78 1.94 -9.01
N TRP A 99 27.97 2.90 -9.44
CA TRP A 99 28.42 4.17 -10.00
C TRP A 99 28.63 5.14 -8.84
N LEU A 100 29.88 5.24 -8.39
CA LEU A 100 30.26 5.99 -7.20
C LEU A 100 30.72 7.38 -7.59
N SER A 101 29.81 8.35 -7.51
CA SER A 101 30.03 9.77 -7.81
C SER A 101 30.68 10.02 -9.17
N THR A 102 30.28 9.24 -10.18
CA THR A 102 30.62 9.52 -11.59
C THR A 102 30.10 10.89 -12.00
N THR A 103 30.69 11.54 -13.00
CA THR A 103 30.19 12.82 -13.53
C THR A 103 30.47 12.96 -15.03
N GLY A 104 29.60 13.64 -15.76
CA GLY A 104 29.75 13.90 -17.20
C GLY A 104 29.44 12.69 -18.10
N ASP A 105 29.99 12.68 -19.31
CA ASP A 105 29.85 11.60 -20.29
C ASP A 105 31.03 10.62 -20.15
N VAL A 106 30.77 9.40 -19.67
CA VAL A 106 31.80 8.48 -19.17
C VAL A 106 31.92 7.21 -20.00
N LEU A 107 30.87 6.86 -20.75
CA LEU A 107 30.77 5.68 -21.62
C LEU A 107 30.51 6.09 -23.07
N ASN A 108 31.17 5.40 -24.00
CA ASN A 108 30.80 5.50 -25.42
C ASN A 108 29.59 4.61 -25.78
N ALA A 109 29.07 4.73 -27.00
CA ALA A 109 27.90 3.98 -27.46
C ALA A 109 27.99 2.45 -27.31
N ALA A 110 29.18 1.86 -27.51
CA ALA A 110 29.36 0.41 -27.35
C ALA A 110 29.29 -0.02 -25.87
N GLN A 111 29.87 0.80 -24.99
CA GLN A 111 29.84 0.59 -23.53
C GLN A 111 28.44 0.83 -22.95
N GLN A 112 27.73 1.86 -23.44
CA GLN A 112 26.32 2.09 -23.14
C GLN A 112 25.48 0.86 -23.50
N THR A 113 25.60 0.35 -24.74
CA THR A 113 24.90 -0.86 -25.21
C THR A 113 25.20 -2.07 -24.33
N ALA A 114 26.46 -2.27 -23.93
CA ALA A 114 26.83 -3.36 -23.03
C ALA A 114 26.16 -3.22 -21.65
N PHE A 115 26.05 -1.99 -21.13
CA PHE A 115 25.38 -1.72 -19.86
C PHE A 115 23.86 -1.88 -19.93
N GLU A 116 23.23 -1.48 -21.04
CA GLU A 116 21.80 -1.74 -21.27
C GLU A 116 21.51 -3.23 -21.27
N SER A 117 22.33 -4.01 -21.97
CA SER A 117 22.21 -5.47 -21.99
C SER A 117 22.39 -6.08 -20.60
N TYR A 118 23.39 -5.61 -19.83
CA TYR A 118 23.64 -6.08 -18.47
C TYR A 118 22.41 -5.88 -17.56
N ILE A 119 21.84 -4.67 -17.55
CA ILE A 119 20.60 -4.38 -16.81
C ILE A 119 19.43 -5.21 -17.35
N GLY A 120 19.29 -5.30 -18.68
CA GLY A 120 18.24 -6.07 -19.36
C GLY A 120 18.21 -7.56 -19.00
N THR A 121 19.37 -8.12 -18.65
CA THR A 121 19.51 -9.52 -18.21
C THR A 121 19.44 -9.71 -16.70
N GLY A 122 18.98 -8.70 -15.96
CA GLY A 122 18.79 -8.77 -14.51
C GLY A 122 19.96 -8.25 -13.68
N GLY A 123 20.90 -7.51 -14.27
CA GLY A 123 22.00 -6.86 -13.54
C GLY A 123 21.52 -5.77 -12.57
N GLY A 124 22.27 -5.57 -11.49
CA GLY A 124 22.02 -4.51 -10.50
C GLY A 124 22.79 -3.23 -10.78
N TYR A 125 22.16 -2.07 -10.53
CA TYR A 125 22.77 -0.74 -10.53
C TYR A 125 22.64 -0.09 -9.15
N VAL A 126 23.74 0.49 -8.67
CA VAL A 126 23.77 1.34 -7.47
C VAL A 126 24.34 2.69 -7.85
N GLY A 127 23.55 3.75 -7.82
CA GLY A 127 24.02 5.12 -8.04
C GLY A 127 24.25 5.85 -6.72
N VAL A 128 25.39 6.49 -6.57
CA VAL A 128 25.71 7.28 -5.36
C VAL A 128 26.03 8.72 -5.75
N HIS A 129 25.38 9.65 -5.07
CA HIS A 129 25.56 11.10 -5.17
C HIS A 129 25.53 11.60 -6.63
N ALA A 130 26.72 11.93 -7.16
CA ALA A 130 26.91 12.50 -8.47
C ALA A 130 26.63 11.55 -9.64
N ALA A 131 26.29 10.29 -9.39
CA ALA A 131 25.75 9.41 -10.43
C ALA A 131 24.53 10.03 -11.16
N ALA A 132 23.76 10.93 -10.52
CA ALA A 132 22.71 11.70 -11.21
C ALA A 132 23.23 12.83 -12.12
N ASP A 133 24.49 13.23 -11.99
CA ASP A 133 25.23 14.20 -12.83
C ASP A 133 26.02 13.50 -13.96
N THR A 134 25.48 12.42 -14.50
CA THR A 134 26.16 11.55 -15.46
C THR A 134 25.26 11.24 -16.66
N GLU A 135 25.83 11.20 -17.87
CA GLU A 135 25.18 10.74 -19.10
C GLU A 135 23.84 11.45 -19.45
N TYR A 136 23.83 12.79 -19.44
CA TYR A 136 22.62 13.59 -19.69
C TYR A 136 21.99 13.39 -21.08
N ASP A 137 22.80 13.06 -22.09
CA ASP A 137 22.34 12.86 -23.46
C ASP A 137 21.91 11.41 -23.75
N TRP A 138 21.85 10.56 -22.71
CA TRP A 138 21.43 9.16 -22.80
C TRP A 138 20.15 8.93 -21.97
N PRO A 139 18.95 9.19 -22.54
CA PRO A 139 17.68 9.12 -21.80
C PRO A 139 17.38 7.78 -21.12
N TRP A 140 17.94 6.69 -21.66
CA TRP A 140 17.86 5.38 -21.02
C TRP A 140 18.50 5.39 -19.62
N TYR A 141 19.67 6.02 -19.47
CA TYR A 141 20.32 6.17 -18.17
C TYR A 141 19.51 7.08 -17.25
N GLY A 142 18.93 8.16 -17.76
CA GLY A 142 18.03 9.03 -17.01
C GLY A 142 16.87 8.26 -16.37
N GLY A 143 16.31 7.29 -17.10
CA GLY A 143 15.32 6.37 -16.55
C GLY A 143 15.89 5.41 -15.49
N LEU A 144 17.10 4.89 -15.68
CA LEU A 144 17.76 3.98 -14.72
C LEU A 144 18.10 4.67 -13.39
N VAL A 145 18.72 5.85 -13.44
CA VAL A 145 19.04 6.63 -12.23
C VAL A 145 17.76 7.22 -11.61
N GLY A 146 16.74 7.47 -12.42
CA GLY A 146 15.40 7.92 -12.00
C GLY A 146 15.21 9.43 -12.10
N ALA A 147 16.25 10.21 -11.82
CA ALA A 147 16.26 11.65 -12.06
C ALA A 147 17.68 12.19 -12.27
N TYR A 148 17.81 13.17 -13.15
CA TYR A 148 19.06 13.87 -13.42
C TYR A 148 19.27 15.02 -12.43
N PHE A 149 20.54 15.27 -12.07
CA PHE A 149 20.95 16.42 -11.30
C PHE A 149 20.60 17.75 -12.00
N ALA A 150 20.18 18.74 -11.22
CA ALA A 150 19.90 20.10 -11.67
C ALA A 150 20.78 21.14 -10.98
N SER A 151 20.84 21.12 -9.65
CA SER A 151 21.61 22.07 -8.83
C SER A 151 21.76 21.56 -7.40
N HIS A 152 22.59 22.21 -6.60
CA HIS A 152 22.65 21.99 -5.15
C HIS A 152 22.98 23.31 -4.44
N PRO A 153 22.60 23.50 -3.17
CA PRO A 153 23.10 24.59 -2.34
C PRO A 153 24.49 24.24 -1.79
N ALA A 154 25.02 25.10 -0.92
CA ALA A 154 26.22 24.76 -0.16
C ALA A 154 25.96 23.54 0.74
N THR A 155 27.01 22.74 0.97
CA THR A 155 27.04 21.67 1.97
C THR A 155 26.55 22.20 3.32
N GLN A 156 25.49 21.60 3.84
CA GLN A 156 24.86 22.05 5.07
C GLN A 156 24.12 20.90 5.74
N GLN A 157 23.68 21.11 6.98
CA GLN A 157 22.83 20.15 7.66
C GLN A 157 21.41 20.20 7.10
N ALA A 158 20.77 19.04 6.94
CA ALA A 158 19.35 18.92 6.66
C ALA A 158 18.78 17.68 7.38
N THR A 159 17.45 17.63 7.52
CA THR A 159 16.74 16.43 7.96
C THR A 159 16.27 15.61 6.77
N VAL A 160 16.68 14.34 6.75
CA VAL A 160 16.15 13.30 5.86
C VAL A 160 14.95 12.64 6.55
N LYS A 161 13.79 12.64 5.90
CA LYS A 161 12.60 11.86 6.29
C LYS A 161 12.71 10.47 5.68
N VAL A 162 12.76 9.44 6.51
CA VAL A 162 12.81 8.05 6.04
C VAL A 162 11.37 7.55 5.86
N GLU A 163 10.95 7.41 4.60
CA GLU A 163 9.56 7.11 4.24
C GLU A 163 9.28 5.60 4.21
N ASP A 164 10.19 4.81 3.66
CA ASP A 164 10.14 3.35 3.76
C ASP A 164 11.17 2.90 4.78
N ARG A 165 10.67 2.36 5.91
CA ARG A 165 11.51 1.81 6.96
C ARG A 165 11.44 0.28 7.01
N SER A 166 10.85 -0.39 6.04
CA SER A 166 10.94 -1.85 5.87
C SER A 166 12.15 -2.26 5.05
N SER A 167 12.60 -1.39 4.14
CA SER A 167 13.74 -1.66 3.27
C SER A 167 15.04 -1.89 4.07
N VAL A 168 15.82 -2.89 3.66
CA VAL A 168 17.13 -3.21 4.25
C VAL A 168 18.12 -2.05 4.22
N SER A 169 17.93 -1.07 3.33
CA SER A 169 18.77 0.14 3.28
C SER A 169 18.39 1.21 4.32
N THR A 170 17.20 1.14 4.91
CA THR A 170 16.66 2.26 5.69
C THR A 170 16.01 1.84 7.01
N ALA A 171 15.84 0.54 7.26
CA ALA A 171 15.15 0.02 8.43
C ALA A 171 15.82 0.37 9.78
N HIS A 172 17.15 0.51 9.79
CA HIS A 172 17.95 0.89 10.97
C HIS A 172 17.97 2.39 11.25
N LEU A 173 17.50 3.22 10.30
CA LEU A 173 17.52 4.67 10.44
C LEU A 173 16.34 5.14 11.33
N PRO A 174 16.52 6.23 12.09
CA PRO A 174 15.40 6.89 12.74
C PRO A 174 14.43 7.45 11.70
N GLN A 175 13.17 7.72 12.08
CA GLN A 175 12.20 8.28 11.14
C GLN A 175 12.67 9.62 10.55
N ARG A 176 13.40 10.39 11.36
CA ARG A 176 14.00 11.67 10.98
C ARG A 176 15.50 11.60 11.26
N TRP A 177 16.30 11.62 10.19
CA TRP A 177 17.74 11.51 10.27
C TRP A 177 18.39 12.83 9.85
N THR A 178 18.92 13.57 10.82
CA THR A 178 19.60 14.84 10.58
C THR A 178 21.09 14.61 10.38
N ARG A 179 21.64 15.15 9.28
CA ARG A 179 23.05 15.00 8.93
C ARG A 179 23.51 16.11 7.99
N THR A 180 24.82 16.19 7.75
CA THR A 180 25.44 17.13 6.82
C THR A 180 25.83 16.44 5.52
N ASP A 181 25.46 17.02 4.39
CA ASP A 181 25.81 16.57 3.04
C ASP A 181 25.58 17.72 2.03
N GLU A 182 25.83 17.47 0.74
CA GLU A 182 25.45 18.35 -0.37
C GLU A 182 24.12 17.87 -0.99
N TRP A 183 23.08 18.71 -0.95
CA TRP A 183 21.71 18.31 -1.25
C TRP A 183 21.30 18.58 -2.69
N TYR A 184 21.10 17.53 -3.48
CA TYR A 184 20.78 17.66 -4.90
C TYR A 184 19.31 18.02 -5.14
N ASN A 185 19.07 19.09 -5.89
CA ASN A 185 17.83 19.28 -6.65
C ASN A 185 17.92 18.49 -7.96
N TYR A 186 16.79 17.94 -8.39
CA TYR A 186 16.70 17.15 -9.61
C TYR A 186 15.89 17.87 -10.69
N ARG A 187 16.17 17.55 -11.96
CA ARG A 187 15.45 18.13 -13.12
C ARG A 187 13.98 17.71 -13.18
N ALA A 188 13.64 16.59 -12.55
CA ALA A 188 12.28 16.07 -12.43
C ALA A 188 12.14 15.34 -11.09
N ASN A 189 10.93 15.33 -10.53
CA ASN A 189 10.62 14.54 -9.33
C ASN A 189 10.41 13.06 -9.72
N PRO A 190 11.20 12.11 -9.17
CA PRO A 190 11.14 10.70 -9.57
C PRO A 190 9.96 9.93 -8.95
N ARG A 191 9.26 10.47 -7.93
CA ARG A 191 8.32 9.73 -7.07
C ARG A 191 7.28 8.91 -7.83
N SER A 192 6.77 9.42 -8.95
CA SER A 192 5.74 8.72 -9.74
C SER A 192 6.26 7.43 -10.42
N ALA A 193 7.58 7.31 -10.62
CA ALA A 193 8.22 6.22 -11.36
C ALA A 193 9.06 5.29 -10.47
N VAL A 194 9.39 5.71 -9.24
CA VAL A 194 10.27 4.96 -8.33
C VAL A 194 9.60 4.69 -6.98
N LYS A 195 10.12 3.70 -6.26
CA LYS A 195 9.85 3.53 -4.83
C LYS A 195 10.75 4.47 -4.05
N VAL A 196 10.18 5.54 -3.50
CA VAL A 196 10.89 6.48 -2.63
C VAL A 196 11.15 5.80 -1.28
N LEU A 197 12.40 5.85 -0.83
CA LEU A 197 12.84 5.30 0.46
C LEU A 197 13.07 6.42 1.47
N ALA A 198 13.58 7.57 1.01
CA ALA A 198 13.76 8.75 1.83
C ALA A 198 13.67 10.05 1.02
N SER A 199 13.27 11.12 1.69
CA SER A 199 13.13 12.46 1.12
C SER A 199 13.74 13.53 2.03
N LEU A 200 14.09 14.67 1.47
CA LEU A 200 14.57 15.82 2.23
C LEU A 200 13.41 16.62 2.82
N ASP A 201 13.60 17.11 4.05
CA ASP A 201 12.74 18.12 4.64
C ASP A 201 13.21 19.51 4.22
N GLU A 202 12.64 20.08 3.15
CA GLU A 202 13.05 21.40 2.66
C GLU A 202 12.84 22.54 3.67
N SER A 203 12.03 22.35 4.73
CA SER A 203 11.95 23.34 5.82
C SER A 203 13.14 23.33 6.78
N SER A 204 14.04 22.34 6.68
CA SER A 204 15.19 22.16 7.59
C SER A 204 16.50 22.74 7.06
N TYR A 205 16.54 23.19 5.80
CA TYR A 205 17.74 23.71 5.14
C TYR A 205 17.36 24.74 4.08
N SER A 206 18.35 25.38 3.44
CA SER A 206 18.12 26.39 2.40
C SER A 206 18.56 25.91 1.01
N GLY A 207 17.81 26.30 -0.02
CA GLY A 207 18.14 26.04 -1.43
C GLY A 207 17.52 24.78 -2.05
N GLY A 208 16.67 24.06 -1.31
CA GLY A 208 15.72 23.11 -1.90
C GLY A 208 14.72 23.82 -2.82
N SER A 209 14.35 23.19 -3.92
CA SER A 209 13.46 23.76 -4.94
C SER A 209 12.45 22.77 -5.52
N MET A 210 12.26 21.63 -4.86
CA MET A 210 11.43 20.52 -5.34
C MET A 210 10.08 20.44 -4.63
N GLY A 211 9.96 20.98 -3.41
CA GLY A 211 8.80 20.80 -2.54
C GLY A 211 8.73 19.38 -2.01
N ASP A 212 8.21 18.45 -2.82
CA ASP A 212 8.40 17.03 -2.59
C ASP A 212 9.78 16.61 -3.13
N HIS A 213 10.67 16.21 -2.23
CA HIS A 213 12.09 16.09 -2.52
C HIS A 213 12.66 14.68 -2.22
N PRO A 214 12.32 13.65 -3.02
CA PRO A 214 12.96 12.33 -2.92
C PRO A 214 14.48 12.45 -3.05
N ILE A 215 15.22 11.73 -2.19
CA ILE A 215 16.69 11.75 -2.19
C ILE A 215 17.31 10.34 -2.21
N THR A 216 16.55 9.32 -1.80
CA THR A 216 16.96 7.92 -1.91
C THR A 216 15.78 7.10 -2.42
N TRP A 217 15.99 6.28 -3.44
CA TRP A 217 14.93 5.46 -4.03
C TRP A 217 15.46 4.16 -4.63
N CYS A 218 14.55 3.24 -4.92
CA CYS A 218 14.82 2.06 -5.74
C CYS A 218 13.73 1.84 -6.79
N GLN A 219 14.07 1.06 -7.81
CA GLN A 219 13.12 0.66 -8.86
C GLN A 219 13.56 -0.62 -9.56
N ASN A 220 12.59 -1.37 -10.08
CA ASN A 220 12.87 -2.33 -11.15
C ASN A 220 12.92 -1.57 -12.47
N TYR A 221 14.00 -1.72 -13.23
CA TYR A 221 14.19 -0.97 -14.48
C TYR A 221 14.58 -1.91 -15.61
N ARG A 222 13.67 -2.06 -16.59
CA ARG A 222 13.89 -2.83 -17.83
C ARG A 222 14.50 -4.22 -17.63
N GLY A 223 14.06 -4.95 -16.60
CA GLY A 223 14.53 -6.30 -16.28
C GLY A 223 15.58 -6.36 -15.16
N GLY A 224 16.27 -5.24 -14.89
CA GLY A 224 17.24 -5.13 -13.80
C GLY A 224 16.68 -4.43 -12.57
N ARG A 225 17.56 -4.20 -11.58
CA ARG A 225 17.24 -3.55 -10.30
C ARG A 225 18.15 -2.35 -10.10
N ALA A 226 17.57 -1.22 -9.71
CA ALA A 226 18.29 0.02 -9.45
C ALA A 226 18.03 0.50 -8.03
N TRP A 227 19.09 0.97 -7.38
CA TRP A 227 19.02 1.73 -6.14
C TRP A 227 19.86 2.99 -6.31
N TYR A 228 19.36 4.13 -5.86
CA TYR A 228 20.06 5.40 -5.94
C TYR A 228 19.93 6.17 -4.62
N THR A 229 21.00 6.88 -4.25
CA THR A 229 20.95 7.92 -3.22
C THR A 229 21.70 9.16 -3.69
N GLY A 230 21.13 10.33 -3.44
CA GLY A 230 21.78 11.63 -3.62
C GLY A 230 22.76 11.98 -2.50
N LEU A 231 22.84 11.17 -1.45
CA LEU A 231 23.78 11.33 -0.35
C LEU A 231 25.18 10.82 -0.72
N GLY A 232 26.19 11.23 0.04
CA GLY A 232 27.56 10.71 -0.08
C GLY A 232 28.54 11.68 -0.74
N HIS A 233 28.29 12.99 -0.70
CA HIS A 233 29.25 14.00 -1.12
C HIS A 233 30.49 14.00 -0.21
N THR A 234 30.25 13.96 1.10
CA THR A 234 31.28 14.15 2.13
C THR A 234 32.08 12.88 2.39
N GLU A 235 33.37 13.02 2.72
CA GLU A 235 34.22 11.89 3.10
C GLU A 235 33.72 11.22 4.39
N GLU A 236 33.19 12.04 5.32
CA GLU A 236 32.64 11.63 6.61
C GLU A 236 31.46 10.67 6.46
N SER A 237 30.68 10.79 5.37
CA SER A 237 29.59 9.84 5.06
C SER A 237 30.07 8.40 5.10
N TYR A 238 31.26 8.14 4.57
CA TYR A 238 31.80 6.79 4.41
C TYR A 238 32.46 6.25 5.69
N ALA A 239 32.50 7.06 6.75
CA ALA A 239 32.84 6.65 8.11
C ALA A 239 31.59 6.51 9.00
N ASP A 240 30.45 7.09 8.61
CA ASP A 240 29.18 7.00 9.34
C ASP A 240 28.55 5.59 9.23
N PRO A 241 28.35 4.86 10.34
CA PRO A 241 27.69 3.56 10.34
C PRO A 241 26.28 3.60 9.75
N ALA A 242 25.52 4.67 9.97
CA ALA A 242 24.15 4.80 9.46
C ALA A 242 24.14 4.86 7.93
N PHE A 243 25.03 5.66 7.33
CA PHE A 243 25.16 5.74 5.87
C PHE A 243 25.76 4.48 5.25
N THR A 244 26.80 3.91 5.84
CA THR A 244 27.45 2.71 5.29
C THR A 244 26.53 1.48 5.36
N THR A 245 25.68 1.39 6.39
CA THR A 245 24.62 0.36 6.47
C THR A 245 23.54 0.60 5.40
N MET A 246 23.16 1.86 5.15
CA MET A 246 22.24 2.20 4.04
C MET A 246 22.81 1.81 2.68
N LEU A 247 24.09 2.10 2.44
CA LEU A 247 24.80 1.73 1.21
C LEU A 247 24.87 0.20 1.03
N LEU A 248 25.16 -0.55 2.09
CA LEU A 248 25.14 -2.01 2.05
C LEU A 248 23.75 -2.54 1.66
N GLY A 249 22.69 -2.04 2.30
CA GLY A 249 21.32 -2.41 1.97
C GLY A 249 20.97 -2.09 0.52
N GLY A 250 21.40 -0.94 0.00
CA GLY A 250 21.23 -0.58 -1.41
C GLY A 250 21.94 -1.54 -2.37
N ILE A 251 23.17 -1.95 -2.04
CA ILE A 251 23.92 -2.96 -2.80
C ILE A 251 23.21 -4.32 -2.77
N GLN A 252 22.72 -4.75 -1.60
CA GLN A 252 22.01 -6.01 -1.44
C GLN A 252 20.67 -6.03 -2.21
N THR A 253 19.94 -4.93 -2.20
CA THR A 253 18.70 -4.76 -3.00
C THR A 253 19.00 -4.79 -4.49
N ALA A 254 19.93 -3.97 -4.98
CA ALA A 254 20.25 -3.91 -6.41
C ALA A 254 20.83 -5.24 -6.94
N SER A 255 21.68 -5.89 -6.16
CA SER A 255 22.23 -7.21 -6.52
C SER A 255 21.20 -8.33 -6.54
N GLY A 256 20.05 -8.16 -5.88
CA GLY A 256 19.05 -9.22 -5.68
C GLY A 256 19.42 -10.19 -4.56
N ALA A 257 20.44 -9.89 -3.75
CA ALA A 257 20.81 -10.68 -2.58
C ALA A 257 19.81 -10.51 -1.42
N ARG A 258 18.97 -9.47 -1.47
CA ARG A 258 17.79 -9.28 -0.62
C ARG A 258 16.61 -8.89 -1.49
N ALA A 259 15.47 -9.54 -1.26
CA ALA A 259 14.20 -9.17 -1.88
C ALA A 259 13.75 -7.80 -1.35
N ALA A 260 13.17 -6.99 -2.22
CA ALA A 260 12.58 -5.70 -1.86
C ALA A 260 11.45 -5.36 -2.83
N ASP A 261 10.37 -4.77 -2.31
CA ASP A 261 9.35 -4.17 -3.15
C ASP A 261 9.78 -2.77 -3.60
N CYS A 262 10.36 -2.70 -4.80
CA CYS A 262 10.75 -1.44 -5.43
C CYS A 262 9.71 -0.91 -6.42
N ARG A 263 8.44 -1.32 -6.32
CA ARG A 263 7.35 -0.73 -7.12
C ARG A 263 6.96 0.65 -6.56
N PRO A 264 6.64 1.64 -7.40
CA PRO A 264 6.15 2.94 -6.94
C PRO A 264 4.85 2.81 -6.14
N GLU A 265 4.68 3.62 -5.10
CA GLU A 265 3.50 3.60 -4.23
C GLU A 265 2.47 4.67 -4.60
N ASN A 266 2.22 4.81 -5.90
CA ASN A 266 1.23 5.76 -6.39
C ASN A 266 -0.18 5.42 -5.86
N GLY A 267 -0.84 6.43 -5.28
CA GLY A 267 -2.22 6.32 -4.79
C GLY A 267 -2.37 5.79 -3.37
N TYR A 268 -1.28 5.44 -2.69
CA TYR A 268 -1.34 5.11 -1.26
C TYR A 268 -1.50 6.37 -0.42
N THR A 269 -2.37 6.29 0.59
CA THR A 269 -2.54 7.30 1.64
C THR A 269 -2.16 6.69 2.98
N SER A 270 -1.46 7.45 3.82
CA SER A 270 -1.11 6.99 5.16
C SER A 270 -2.35 6.94 6.08
N LEU A 271 -2.56 5.79 6.71
CA LEU A 271 -3.48 5.64 7.84
C LEU A 271 -2.78 5.89 9.18
N PHE A 272 -1.50 5.52 9.27
CA PHE A 272 -0.59 5.79 10.39
C PHE A 272 0.81 6.12 9.86
N ASP A 273 1.26 7.36 10.08
CA ASP A 273 2.53 7.90 9.57
C ASP A 273 3.63 7.98 10.64
N GLY A 274 3.43 7.33 11.79
CA GLY A 274 4.37 7.40 12.91
C GLY A 274 4.12 8.56 13.88
N THR A 275 3.18 9.47 13.59
CA THR A 275 2.84 10.58 14.49
C THR A 275 1.69 10.23 15.43
N GLN A 276 1.67 10.86 16.61
CA GLN A 276 0.54 10.78 17.53
C GLN A 276 -0.77 11.24 16.88
N ALA A 277 -0.73 12.30 16.07
CA ALA A 277 -1.89 12.82 15.37
C ALA A 277 -2.54 11.78 14.43
N SER A 278 -1.72 10.96 13.76
CA SER A 278 -2.26 9.86 12.95
C SER A 278 -2.81 8.72 13.81
N LEU A 279 -2.17 8.41 14.95
CA LEU A 279 -2.60 7.40 15.91
C LEU A 279 -3.93 7.75 16.60
N ASP A 280 -4.19 9.02 16.90
CA ASP A 280 -5.43 9.48 17.56
C ASP A 280 -6.70 9.15 16.75
N ARG A 281 -6.54 8.84 15.45
CA ARG A 281 -7.62 8.39 14.57
C ARG A 281 -7.97 6.91 14.72
N TRP A 282 -7.17 6.13 15.43
CA TRP A 282 -7.36 4.69 15.66
C TRP A 282 -8.08 4.42 16.99
N ARG A 283 -8.63 3.22 17.15
CA ARG A 283 -9.33 2.79 18.37
C ARG A 283 -8.82 1.44 18.83
N GLN A 284 -8.79 1.25 20.13
CA GLN A 284 -8.39 -0.01 20.74
C GLN A 284 -9.64 -0.82 21.12
N ALA A 285 -9.65 -2.10 20.75
CA ALA A 285 -10.54 -3.11 21.30
C ALA A 285 -9.75 -4.05 22.22
N GLY A 286 -10.36 -4.52 23.30
CA GLY A 286 -9.71 -5.41 24.28
C GLY A 286 -8.76 -4.72 25.27
N PRO A 287 -8.24 -5.48 26.26
CA PRO A 287 -7.44 -4.95 27.36
C PRO A 287 -5.97 -4.62 27.04
N GLY A 288 -5.41 -5.05 25.91
CA GLY A 288 -4.06 -4.65 25.52
C GLY A 288 -4.01 -3.33 24.76
N GLY A 289 -2.83 -2.96 24.24
CA GLY A 289 -2.63 -1.70 23.54
C GLY A 289 -1.25 -1.57 22.92
N PHE A 290 -0.87 -0.33 22.58
CA PHE A 290 0.38 -0.01 21.88
C PHE A 290 1.06 1.20 22.50
N THR A 291 2.39 1.16 22.54
CA THR A 291 3.23 2.34 22.81
C THR A 291 3.76 2.91 21.50
N LEU A 292 3.96 4.24 21.43
CA LEU A 292 4.50 4.92 20.25
C LEU A 292 5.90 5.48 20.54
N ALA A 293 6.91 5.02 19.81
CA ALA A 293 8.27 5.55 19.87
C ALA A 293 8.93 5.57 18.49
N ASP A 294 9.55 6.69 18.11
CA ASP A 294 10.20 6.89 16.80
C ASP A 294 9.36 6.34 15.62
N GLY A 295 8.08 6.71 15.59
CA GLY A 295 7.15 6.31 14.53
C GLY A 295 6.77 4.82 14.49
N THR A 296 7.09 4.06 15.54
CA THR A 296 6.82 2.64 15.67
C THR A 296 5.83 2.38 16.80
N LEU A 297 4.81 1.57 16.51
CA LEU A 297 3.86 1.04 17.49
C LEU A 297 4.39 -0.30 18.02
N THR A 298 4.52 -0.46 19.33
CA THR A 298 4.92 -1.73 19.97
C THR A 298 3.79 -2.22 20.87
N SER A 299 3.34 -3.46 20.67
CA SER A 299 2.27 -4.08 21.46
C SER A 299 2.66 -4.16 22.95
N VAL A 300 1.67 -3.97 23.82
CA VAL A 300 1.79 -4.12 25.28
C VAL A 300 0.48 -4.64 25.87
N GLY A 301 0.56 -5.34 27.01
CA GLY A 301 -0.62 -5.83 27.73
C GLY A 301 -1.20 -7.13 27.14
N GLY A 302 -2.49 -7.38 27.37
CA GLY A 302 -3.17 -8.63 26.98
C GLY A 302 -3.67 -8.64 25.53
N MET A 303 -4.64 -9.49 25.20
CA MET A 303 -5.26 -9.54 23.87
C MET A 303 -5.93 -8.21 23.49
N GLY A 304 -5.80 -7.80 22.23
CA GLY A 304 -6.43 -6.61 21.72
C GLY A 304 -6.22 -6.38 20.22
N LEU A 305 -6.92 -5.37 19.73
CA LEU A 305 -6.82 -4.95 18.34
C LEU A 305 -6.87 -3.42 18.25
N LEU A 306 -5.83 -2.84 17.66
CA LEU A 306 -5.85 -1.44 17.25
C LEU A 306 -6.42 -1.36 15.83
N TRP A 307 -7.60 -0.77 15.69
CA TRP A 307 -8.34 -0.75 14.43
C TRP A 307 -8.68 0.66 13.96
N TYR A 308 -8.92 0.80 12.66
CA TYR A 308 -9.19 2.09 12.03
C TYR A 308 -10.72 2.32 11.86
N PRO A 309 -11.35 3.17 12.69
CA PRO A 309 -12.80 3.33 12.74
C PRO A 309 -13.37 4.29 11.70
N VAL A 310 -12.55 5.15 11.09
CA VAL A 310 -13.04 6.33 10.36
C VAL A 310 -13.95 5.93 9.19
N THR A 311 -13.61 4.85 8.49
CA THR A 311 -14.42 4.32 7.40
C THR A 311 -14.04 2.86 7.14
N PRO A 312 -15.03 1.96 6.93
CA PRO A 312 -14.74 0.63 6.43
C PRO A 312 -14.29 0.69 4.96
N PHE A 313 -13.43 -0.24 4.58
CA PHE A 313 -12.83 -0.29 3.26
C PHE A 313 -13.43 -1.42 2.42
N SER A 314 -13.48 -1.19 1.11
CA SER A 314 -13.74 -2.17 0.07
C SER A 314 -12.68 -1.99 -1.02
N ASP A 315 -12.40 -3.05 -1.78
CA ASP A 315 -11.52 -3.04 -2.96
C ASP A 315 -10.25 -2.20 -2.74
N TYR A 316 -9.29 -2.75 -2.00
CA TYR A 316 -8.12 -2.00 -1.57
C TYR A 316 -6.85 -2.85 -1.54
N SER A 317 -5.71 -2.17 -1.53
CA SER A 317 -4.41 -2.71 -1.15
C SER A 317 -3.93 -2.01 0.12
N LEU A 318 -3.73 -2.80 1.18
CA LEU A 318 -3.24 -2.37 2.49
C LEU A 318 -1.76 -2.73 2.60
N LYS A 319 -0.92 -1.77 2.95
CA LYS A 319 0.50 -1.99 3.26
C LYS A 319 0.79 -1.74 4.73
N VAL A 320 1.47 -2.69 5.37
CA VAL A 320 1.84 -2.66 6.79
C VAL A 320 3.28 -3.14 6.94
N ASP A 321 4.12 -2.32 7.57
CA ASP A 321 5.45 -2.75 7.96
C ASP A 321 5.39 -3.32 9.37
N TRP A 322 5.98 -4.49 9.59
CA TRP A 322 5.95 -5.19 10.86
C TRP A 322 7.29 -5.84 11.22
N MET A 323 7.54 -6.04 12.52
CA MET A 323 8.72 -6.73 13.03
C MET A 323 8.42 -7.42 14.37
N MET A 324 8.77 -8.70 14.44
CA MET A 324 8.83 -9.48 15.68
C MET A 324 10.29 -9.51 16.18
N PRO A 325 10.61 -9.08 17.41
CA PRO A 325 11.97 -9.14 17.94
C PRO A 325 12.44 -10.59 18.12
N GLY A 326 11.52 -11.47 18.50
CA GLY A 326 11.75 -12.89 18.68
C GLY A 326 10.69 -13.73 17.96
N ASP A 327 10.49 -14.93 18.48
CA ASP A 327 9.37 -15.78 18.09
C ASP A 327 8.14 -15.31 18.88
N ASP A 328 7.28 -14.57 18.19
CA ASP A 328 6.11 -13.90 18.76
C ASP A 328 4.90 -14.15 17.84
N ASN A 329 3.69 -13.92 18.38
CA ASN A 329 2.43 -14.07 17.66
C ASN A 329 1.76 -12.70 17.48
N GLY A 330 1.33 -12.41 16.26
CA GLY A 330 0.53 -11.25 15.91
C GLY A 330 -0.20 -11.43 14.59
N GLY A 331 -0.83 -10.36 14.13
CA GLY A 331 -1.51 -10.37 12.85
C GLY A 331 -2.05 -9.03 12.39
N VAL A 332 -2.35 -8.96 11.09
CA VAL A 332 -3.07 -7.85 10.47
C VAL A 332 -4.48 -8.32 10.15
N PHE A 333 -5.49 -7.63 10.69
CA PHE A 333 -6.88 -7.98 10.51
C PHE A 333 -7.52 -7.21 9.36
N ILE A 334 -8.37 -7.89 8.60
CA ILE A 334 -9.11 -7.34 7.45
C ILE A 334 -10.58 -7.75 7.48
N GLY A 335 -11.45 -6.90 6.92
CA GLY A 335 -12.81 -7.28 6.52
C GLY A 335 -13.78 -7.59 7.67
N PHE A 336 -13.54 -7.05 8.87
CA PHE A 336 -14.43 -7.23 10.03
C PHE A 336 -15.35 -6.01 10.25
N PRO A 337 -16.55 -6.19 10.83
CA PRO A 337 -17.42 -5.08 11.24
C PRO A 337 -16.86 -4.35 12.48
N ASP A 338 -17.47 -3.25 12.90
CA ASP A 338 -17.09 -2.56 14.13
C ASP A 338 -17.03 -3.54 15.33
N PRO A 339 -15.87 -3.68 16.01
CA PRO A 339 -15.71 -4.62 17.11
C PRO A 339 -16.54 -4.25 18.36
N GLN A 340 -16.99 -2.99 18.50
CA GLN A 340 -17.69 -2.48 19.69
C GLN A 340 -16.92 -2.76 21.00
N GLY A 341 -15.59 -2.64 20.92
CA GLY A 341 -14.68 -2.89 22.04
C GLY A 341 -14.30 -4.37 22.26
N ASP A 342 -14.92 -5.32 21.57
CA ASP A 342 -14.62 -6.75 21.66
C ASP A 342 -13.52 -7.16 20.67
N PRO A 343 -12.32 -7.55 21.13
CA PRO A 343 -11.22 -7.94 20.25
C PRO A 343 -11.42 -9.30 19.57
N TRP A 344 -12.44 -10.08 19.94
CA TRP A 344 -12.73 -11.38 19.32
C TRP A 344 -13.64 -11.28 18.11
N LYS A 345 -14.47 -10.24 17.98
CA LYS A 345 -15.30 -10.03 16.77
C LYS A 345 -14.47 -9.99 15.47
N PRO A 346 -13.32 -9.30 15.40
CA PRO A 346 -12.43 -9.35 14.25
C PRO A 346 -11.94 -10.77 13.92
N VAL A 347 -11.66 -11.59 14.94
CA VAL A 347 -11.26 -13.01 14.80
C VAL A 347 -12.42 -13.86 14.27
N ASP A 348 -13.63 -13.63 14.76
CA ASP A 348 -14.81 -14.43 14.41
C ASP A 348 -15.43 -14.03 13.07
N LEU A 349 -15.31 -12.76 12.67
CA LEU A 349 -16.06 -12.19 11.54
C LEU A 349 -15.18 -11.66 10.40
N GLY A 350 -13.90 -11.36 10.64
CA GLY A 350 -12.95 -10.91 9.62
C GLY A 350 -11.96 -12.01 9.20
N HIS A 351 -10.75 -11.62 8.82
CA HIS A 351 -9.60 -12.51 8.69
C HIS A 351 -8.38 -11.90 9.33
N GLU A 352 -7.59 -12.76 9.97
CA GLU A 352 -6.24 -12.45 10.40
C GLU A 352 -5.24 -12.92 9.33
N ILE A 353 -4.37 -12.00 8.92
CA ILE A 353 -3.17 -12.31 8.15
C ILE A 353 -2.03 -12.49 9.13
N GLN A 354 -1.63 -13.74 9.32
CA GLN A 354 -0.85 -14.17 10.47
C GLN A 354 0.58 -13.63 10.43
N ILE A 355 1.13 -13.35 11.60
CA ILE A 355 2.55 -13.04 11.86
C ILE A 355 3.02 -14.02 12.94
N ASP A 356 3.56 -15.16 12.52
CA ASP A 356 4.15 -16.18 13.40
C ASP A 356 5.18 -17.00 12.62
N ALA A 357 6.44 -16.96 13.04
CA ALA A 357 7.51 -17.58 12.28
C ALA A 357 7.50 -19.12 12.38
N THR A 358 7.04 -19.69 13.49
CA THR A 358 7.39 -21.07 13.90
C THR A 358 6.21 -21.99 14.26
N ASP A 359 4.95 -21.54 14.15
CA ASP A 359 3.79 -22.42 14.41
C ASP A 359 3.89 -23.76 13.63
N ALA A 360 3.56 -24.85 14.32
CA ALA A 360 3.61 -26.21 13.78
C ALA A 360 2.50 -26.48 12.73
N ASP A 361 1.40 -25.72 12.76
CA ASP A 361 0.35 -25.74 11.75
C ASP A 361 0.65 -24.70 10.67
N PRO A 362 0.90 -25.11 9.41
CA PRO A 362 1.19 -24.18 8.32
C PRO A 362 0.10 -23.13 8.08
N SER A 363 -1.17 -23.43 8.43
CA SER A 363 -2.28 -22.49 8.33
C SER A 363 -2.26 -21.38 9.40
N ARG A 364 -1.28 -21.42 10.31
CA ARG A 364 -1.05 -20.45 11.39
C ARG A 364 0.36 -19.87 11.37
N THR A 365 1.05 -19.96 10.24
CA THR A 365 2.37 -19.35 10.04
C THR A 365 2.26 -18.03 9.29
N THR A 366 3.30 -17.19 9.40
CA THR A 366 3.41 -15.87 8.74
C THR A 366 2.91 -15.90 7.30
N GLY A 367 1.86 -15.14 7.02
CA GLY A 367 1.27 -14.98 5.70
C GLY A 367 0.11 -15.93 5.39
N SER A 368 -0.26 -16.78 6.34
CA SER A 368 -1.52 -17.52 6.27
C SER A 368 -2.72 -16.58 6.44
N VAL A 369 -3.84 -17.01 5.88
CA VAL A 369 -5.16 -16.57 6.37
C VAL A 369 -5.47 -17.51 7.53
N TYR A 370 -5.42 -17.00 8.76
CA TYR A 370 -5.28 -17.79 9.98
C TYR A 370 -6.31 -18.94 10.08
N SER A 371 -5.84 -20.19 10.13
CA SER A 371 -6.66 -21.41 10.17
C SER A 371 -7.56 -21.66 8.94
N PHE A 372 -7.47 -20.86 7.88
CA PHE A 372 -8.20 -21.04 6.61
C PHE A 372 -7.29 -21.52 5.47
N GLN A 373 -6.15 -20.87 5.26
CA GLN A 373 -5.26 -21.18 4.15
C GLN A 373 -3.79 -20.86 4.49
N ALA A 374 -2.94 -21.89 4.43
CA ALA A 374 -1.50 -21.74 4.53
C ALA A 374 -0.92 -20.96 3.33
N PRO A 375 0.18 -20.21 3.50
CA PRO A 375 0.88 -19.58 2.40
C PRO A 375 1.64 -20.63 1.56
N ASP A 376 2.02 -20.25 0.34
CA ASP A 376 3.04 -20.97 -0.42
C ASP A 376 4.34 -20.99 0.39
N THR A 377 4.72 -22.20 0.81
CA THR A 377 5.85 -22.40 1.72
C THR A 377 7.18 -21.97 1.12
N ALA A 378 7.39 -22.20 -0.18
CA ALA A 378 8.65 -21.87 -0.85
C ALA A 378 8.76 -20.35 -1.07
N ALA A 379 7.69 -19.72 -1.52
CA ALA A 379 7.63 -18.26 -1.71
C ALA A 379 7.80 -17.53 -0.37
N ARG A 380 7.11 -18.00 0.69
CA ARG A 380 7.30 -17.48 2.06
C ARG A 380 8.74 -17.60 2.51
N ALA A 381 9.34 -18.79 2.40
CA ALA A 381 10.72 -19.01 2.85
C ALA A 381 11.74 -18.14 2.09
N ALA A 382 11.48 -17.84 0.81
CA ALA A 382 12.34 -16.96 0.02
C ALA A 382 12.18 -15.47 0.37
N ALA A 383 11.01 -15.08 0.88
CA ALA A 383 10.66 -13.68 1.11
C ALA A 383 10.79 -13.23 2.56
N LEU A 384 10.52 -14.11 3.54
CA LEU A 384 10.47 -13.78 4.96
C LEU A 384 11.85 -13.45 5.51
N ASN A 385 11.99 -12.25 6.08
CA ASN A 385 13.16 -11.89 6.87
C ASN A 385 13.09 -12.53 8.27
N PRO A 386 14.23 -12.90 8.86
CA PRO A 386 14.28 -13.51 10.19
C PRO A 386 13.81 -12.53 11.29
N PRO A 387 13.43 -13.03 12.48
CA PRO A 387 13.14 -12.21 13.65
C PRO A 387 14.22 -11.15 13.93
N GLY A 388 13.78 -10.01 14.47
CA GLY A 388 14.58 -8.79 14.64
C GLY A 388 14.74 -7.96 13.36
N THR A 389 14.20 -8.42 12.23
CA THR A 389 14.25 -7.71 10.95
C THR A 389 12.85 -7.31 10.50
N TRP A 390 12.74 -6.12 9.90
CA TRP A 390 11.48 -5.63 9.37
C TRP A 390 11.03 -6.41 8.14
N ASN A 391 9.72 -6.62 8.06
CA ASN A 391 9.02 -7.19 6.92
C ASN A 391 7.91 -6.20 6.50
N SER A 392 7.45 -6.33 5.26
CA SER A 392 6.31 -5.56 4.76
C SER A 392 5.29 -6.51 4.17
N TYR A 393 4.03 -6.35 4.59
CA TYR A 393 2.89 -6.93 3.92
C TYR A 393 2.29 -5.94 2.93
N GLU A 394 1.89 -6.45 1.78
CA GLU A 394 0.83 -5.89 0.96
C GLU A 394 -0.32 -6.90 0.91
N ILE A 395 -1.51 -6.48 1.36
CA ILE A 395 -2.72 -7.29 1.42
C ILE A 395 -3.74 -6.62 0.51
N ALA A 396 -3.99 -7.23 -0.65
CA ALA A 396 -5.01 -6.78 -1.58
C ALA A 396 -6.32 -7.52 -1.31
N VAL A 397 -7.41 -6.79 -1.14
CA VAL A 397 -8.76 -7.32 -0.91
C VAL A 397 -9.67 -6.79 -2.01
N HIS A 398 -10.17 -7.68 -2.87
CA HIS A 398 -11.10 -7.34 -3.97
C HIS A 398 -12.36 -8.19 -3.88
N GLY A 399 -13.46 -7.57 -3.48
CA GLY A 399 -14.65 -8.29 -3.02
C GLY A 399 -14.29 -9.29 -1.90
N ARG A 400 -14.32 -10.60 -2.21
CA ARG A 400 -13.93 -11.68 -1.27
C ARG A 400 -12.57 -12.29 -1.56
N HIS A 401 -11.89 -11.83 -2.61
CA HIS A 401 -10.56 -12.30 -2.97
C HIS A 401 -9.51 -11.56 -2.14
N VAL A 402 -8.52 -12.29 -1.64
CA VAL A 402 -7.42 -11.78 -0.81
C VAL A 402 -6.11 -12.27 -1.40
N GLU A 403 -5.26 -11.35 -1.83
CA GLU A 403 -3.90 -11.62 -2.27
C GLU A 403 -2.90 -11.05 -1.25
N ILE A 404 -1.95 -11.87 -0.81
CA ILE A 404 -0.99 -11.51 0.24
C ILE A 404 0.41 -11.57 -0.35
N HIS A 405 1.11 -10.44 -0.30
CA HIS A 405 2.50 -10.31 -0.67
C HIS A 405 3.33 -10.00 0.57
N LEU A 406 4.46 -10.69 0.69
CA LEU A 406 5.47 -10.48 1.72
C LEU A 406 6.75 -9.99 1.04
N ASN A 407 7.22 -8.81 1.43
CA ASN A 407 8.42 -8.18 0.86
C ASN A 407 8.40 -8.13 -0.68
N GLY A 408 7.22 -7.92 -1.25
CA GLY A 408 6.98 -7.84 -2.71
C GLY A 408 6.74 -9.19 -3.40
N VAL A 409 6.90 -10.32 -2.71
CA VAL A 409 6.66 -11.66 -3.25
C VAL A 409 5.25 -12.11 -2.90
N LYS A 410 4.45 -12.53 -3.90
CA LYS A 410 3.16 -13.16 -3.64
C LYS A 410 3.35 -14.49 -2.89
N ILE A 411 2.72 -14.62 -1.73
CA ILE A 411 2.81 -15.83 -0.90
C ILE A 411 1.46 -16.47 -0.62
N ASN A 412 0.34 -15.78 -0.88
CA ASN A 412 -0.98 -16.35 -0.66
C ASN A 412 -2.02 -15.72 -1.61
N ASP A 413 -3.02 -16.51 -1.98
CA ASP A 413 -4.07 -16.15 -2.94
C ASP A 413 -5.34 -16.92 -2.53
N TYR A 414 -6.24 -16.25 -1.81
CA TYR A 414 -7.34 -16.85 -1.08
C TYR A 414 -8.69 -16.24 -1.49
N THR A 415 -9.73 -17.05 -1.54
CA THR A 415 -11.12 -16.57 -1.69
C THR A 415 -11.89 -16.84 -0.42
N SER A 416 -12.29 -15.76 0.26
CA SER A 416 -12.99 -15.82 1.53
C SER A 416 -14.38 -16.44 1.43
N THR A 417 -14.67 -17.37 2.35
CA THR A 417 -16.03 -17.85 2.63
C THR A 417 -16.82 -16.89 3.53
N ARG A 418 -16.13 -15.99 4.24
CA ARG A 418 -16.71 -14.89 5.04
C ARG A 418 -16.99 -13.66 4.17
N ASP A 419 -17.91 -12.83 4.62
CA ASP A 419 -18.21 -11.58 3.94
C ASP A 419 -17.25 -10.46 4.36
N ILE A 420 -16.22 -10.26 3.54
CA ILE A 420 -15.15 -9.27 3.77
C ILE A 420 -15.17 -8.12 2.74
N THR A 421 -16.24 -8.02 1.95
CA THR A 421 -16.33 -7.06 0.84
C THR A 421 -16.27 -5.62 1.30
N VAL A 422 -16.75 -5.36 2.53
CA VAL A 422 -16.69 -4.07 3.21
C VAL A 422 -16.34 -4.36 4.67
N GLY A 423 -15.28 -3.76 5.19
CA GLY A 423 -14.93 -3.92 6.60
C GLY A 423 -13.75 -3.09 7.05
N HIS A 424 -13.48 -3.11 8.34
CA HIS A 424 -12.36 -2.41 8.95
C HIS A 424 -11.06 -3.20 8.79
N ILE A 425 -9.96 -2.50 9.07
CA ILE A 425 -8.62 -3.06 9.17
C ILE A 425 -8.06 -2.78 10.56
N GLY A 426 -7.14 -3.62 11.02
CA GLY A 426 -6.50 -3.46 12.32
C GLY A 426 -5.18 -4.22 12.44
N VAL A 427 -4.44 -3.94 13.49
CA VAL A 427 -3.22 -4.66 13.87
C VAL A 427 -3.39 -5.21 15.28
N GLN A 428 -2.96 -6.45 15.47
CA GLN A 428 -3.22 -7.22 16.68
C GLN A 428 -2.10 -7.05 17.70
N ASN A 429 -2.51 -7.10 18.96
CA ASN A 429 -1.66 -7.43 20.10
C ASN A 429 -2.20 -8.74 20.70
N ASP A 430 -1.58 -9.88 20.42
CA ASP A 430 -2.10 -11.22 20.77
C ASP A 430 -2.19 -11.46 22.29
N GLY A 431 -1.15 -11.08 23.04
CA GLY A 431 -1.11 -11.35 24.48
C GLY A 431 0.08 -10.78 25.23
N THR A 432 0.06 -10.95 26.55
CA THR A 432 1.10 -10.43 27.44
C THR A 432 2.44 -11.06 27.13
N GLY A 433 3.42 -10.23 26.78
CA GLY A 433 4.77 -10.66 26.44
C GLY A 433 4.96 -11.07 24.97
N MET A 434 3.94 -10.86 24.13
CA MET A 434 4.06 -10.96 22.67
C MET A 434 4.38 -9.59 22.10
N ASP A 435 5.64 -9.41 21.70
CA ASP A 435 6.15 -8.12 21.25
C ASP A 435 6.10 -8.07 19.72
N ILE A 436 5.11 -7.36 19.17
CA ILE A 436 5.00 -7.09 17.73
C ILE A 436 5.07 -5.59 17.52
N ASN A 437 5.89 -5.21 16.54
CA ASN A 437 6.09 -3.83 16.14
C ASN A 437 5.40 -3.59 14.80
N TYR A 438 4.64 -2.50 14.70
CA TYR A 438 4.01 -2.05 13.46
C TYR A 438 4.39 -0.61 13.15
N ARG A 439 4.54 -0.30 11.87
CA ARG A 439 4.66 1.09 11.41
C ARG A 439 4.18 1.24 9.98
N ASN A 440 4.08 2.50 9.56
CA ASN A 440 3.84 2.85 8.17
C ASN A 440 2.60 2.12 7.60
N ILE A 441 1.42 2.35 8.20
CA ILE A 441 0.21 1.69 7.73
C ILE A 441 -0.39 2.57 6.64
N ARG A 442 -0.48 2.05 5.42
CA ARG A 442 -0.92 2.79 4.24
C ARG A 442 -1.99 2.01 3.50
N ILE A 443 -2.91 2.71 2.88
CA ILE A 443 -3.94 2.08 2.08
C ILE A 443 -4.08 2.78 0.73
N LYS A 444 -4.31 1.98 -0.31
CA LYS A 444 -4.75 2.44 -1.61
C LYS A 444 -6.07 1.75 -1.90
N GLN A 445 -7.12 2.51 -2.17
CA GLN A 445 -8.38 1.93 -2.66
C GLN A 445 -8.33 1.86 -4.18
N ASP A 446 -8.73 0.71 -4.74
CA ASP A 446 -8.80 0.47 -6.17
C ASP A 446 -10.16 0.92 -6.71
N GLY A 447 -10.11 1.59 -7.87
CA GLY A 447 -11.23 2.37 -8.39
C GLY A 447 -11.19 3.83 -7.93
N THR A 448 -11.88 4.71 -8.65
CA THR A 448 -12.09 6.08 -8.17
C THR A 448 -12.74 5.97 -6.80
N PRO A 449 -12.20 6.62 -5.74
CA PRO A 449 -12.91 6.69 -4.46
C PRO A 449 -14.33 7.07 -4.81
N ALA A 450 -15.31 6.22 -4.47
CA ALA A 450 -16.68 6.52 -4.82
C ALA A 450 -16.93 7.93 -4.30
N THR A 451 -17.17 8.87 -5.23
CA THR A 451 -17.16 10.28 -4.86
C THR A 451 -18.33 10.43 -3.92
N ASP A 452 -18.10 10.95 -2.72
CA ASP A 452 -19.21 11.32 -1.87
C ASP A 452 -19.91 12.51 -2.53
N LEU A 453 -20.98 12.18 -3.24
CA LEU A 453 -21.82 13.11 -3.99
C LEU A 453 -22.54 14.07 -3.05
N ALA A 454 -22.71 13.72 -1.78
CA ALA A 454 -23.34 14.54 -0.74
C ALA A 454 -22.38 15.53 -0.10
N ARG A 455 -21.05 15.31 -0.17
CA ARG A 455 -20.06 16.17 0.49
C ARG A 455 -20.25 17.65 0.13
N GLY A 456 -20.49 18.48 1.14
CA GLY A 456 -20.67 19.93 1.01
C GLY A 456 -21.92 20.36 0.22
N ARG A 457 -22.86 19.44 -0.03
CA ARG A 457 -24.08 19.73 -0.79
C ARG A 457 -25.14 20.44 0.04
N PRO A 458 -26.09 21.16 -0.61
CA PRO A 458 -27.24 21.72 0.08
C PRO A 458 -28.08 20.64 0.77
N VAL A 459 -28.45 20.91 2.02
CA VAL A 459 -29.27 20.03 2.86
C VAL A 459 -30.53 20.76 3.32
N SER A 460 -31.67 20.08 3.27
CA SER A 460 -32.92 20.49 3.90
C SER A 460 -33.32 19.51 5.00
N VAL A 461 -33.66 20.03 6.18
CA VAL A 461 -34.07 19.22 7.33
C VAL A 461 -35.48 19.62 7.78
N SER A 462 -36.22 18.69 8.36
CA SER A 462 -37.54 18.97 8.93
C SER A 462 -37.46 19.86 10.18
N SER A 463 -36.38 19.74 10.95
CA SER A 463 -36.10 20.59 12.11
C SER A 463 -34.61 20.49 12.51
N VAL A 464 -34.24 21.36 13.45
CA VAL A 464 -32.94 21.34 14.14
C VAL A 464 -33.21 21.27 15.65
N GLU A 465 -32.34 20.57 16.38
CA GLU A 465 -32.34 20.50 17.84
C GLU A 465 -32.36 21.92 18.44
N PRO A 466 -33.37 22.29 19.26
CA PRO A 466 -33.58 23.66 19.71
C PRO A 466 -32.37 24.26 20.44
N GLY A 467 -31.92 25.43 20.00
CA GLY A 467 -30.81 26.17 20.63
C GLY A 467 -29.42 25.58 20.38
N SER A 468 -29.28 24.62 19.46
CA SER A 468 -28.02 23.95 19.15
C SER A 468 -27.38 24.43 17.84
N PRO A 469 -26.08 24.20 17.62
CA PRO A 469 -25.41 24.39 16.33
C PRO A 469 -25.59 23.20 15.37
N HIS A 470 -26.44 22.22 15.68
CA HIS A 470 -26.51 20.92 14.99
C HIS A 470 -27.37 20.94 13.72
N VAL A 471 -26.99 21.78 12.76
CA VAL A 471 -27.71 22.00 11.49
C VAL A 471 -27.47 20.88 10.48
N GLY A 472 -28.33 20.78 9.45
CA GLY A 472 -28.23 19.73 8.42
C GLY A 472 -26.91 19.70 7.66
N ALA A 473 -26.26 20.86 7.47
CA ALA A 473 -24.98 20.96 6.75
C ALA A 473 -23.84 20.19 7.44
N ASN A 474 -23.90 20.06 8.78
CA ASN A 474 -22.92 19.32 9.56
C ASN A 474 -22.92 17.82 9.24
N ALA A 475 -24.05 17.26 8.78
CA ALA A 475 -24.09 15.85 8.40
C ALA A 475 -23.46 15.57 7.02
N VAL A 476 -23.00 16.59 6.28
CA VAL A 476 -22.41 16.40 4.95
C VAL A 476 -21.07 17.11 4.77
N ASP A 477 -20.50 17.68 5.83
CA ASP A 477 -19.25 18.43 5.78
C ASP A 477 -17.99 17.53 5.76
N GLY A 478 -18.13 16.28 6.20
CA GLY A 478 -17.03 15.31 6.30
C GLY A 478 -16.24 15.41 7.61
N ASP A 479 -16.71 16.22 8.56
CA ASP A 479 -16.15 16.36 9.90
C ASP A 479 -16.96 15.53 10.91
N LEU A 480 -16.41 14.39 11.33
CA LEU A 480 -17.05 13.50 12.31
C LEU A 480 -17.13 14.07 13.73
N ALA A 481 -16.66 15.30 13.96
CA ALA A 481 -16.85 16.04 15.21
C ALA A 481 -18.10 16.95 15.20
N THR A 482 -18.74 17.15 14.04
CA THR A 482 -19.99 17.92 13.92
C THR A 482 -21.15 17.01 13.50
N ARG A 483 -22.38 17.40 13.84
CA ARG A 483 -23.58 16.58 13.57
C ARG A 483 -24.79 17.42 13.22
N TRP A 484 -25.71 16.83 12.46
CA TRP A 484 -27.11 17.25 12.46
C TRP A 484 -27.84 16.63 13.64
N GLY A 485 -28.74 17.39 14.28
CA GLY A 485 -29.67 16.89 15.29
C GLY A 485 -31.07 17.44 15.03
N SER A 486 -32.10 16.61 15.13
CA SER A 486 -33.51 17.02 14.96
C SER A 486 -34.16 17.46 16.27
N ALA A 487 -35.36 18.04 16.17
CA ALA A 487 -36.29 18.14 17.29
C ALA A 487 -36.68 16.75 17.82
N TYR A 488 -37.11 16.70 19.08
CA TYR A 488 -37.39 15.46 19.82
C TYR A 488 -38.82 14.96 19.56
N SER A 489 -39.15 14.79 18.28
CA SER A 489 -40.46 14.30 17.83
C SER A 489 -40.31 13.40 16.61
N ASP A 490 -41.35 12.64 16.31
CA ASP A 490 -41.45 11.78 15.15
C ASP A 490 -42.61 12.23 14.25
N PRO A 491 -42.47 12.22 12.92
CA PRO A 491 -41.28 11.86 12.14
C PRO A 491 -40.33 13.05 11.92
N GLN A 492 -39.07 12.79 11.56
CA GLN A 492 -38.09 13.81 11.14
C GLN A 492 -37.32 13.34 9.91
N SER A 493 -36.77 14.28 9.14
CA SER A 493 -36.06 13.98 7.90
C SER A 493 -34.89 14.90 7.63
N ILE A 494 -33.88 14.36 6.97
CA ILE A 494 -32.78 15.08 6.34
C ILE A 494 -32.76 14.72 4.85
N THR A 495 -32.64 15.72 3.98
CA THR A 495 -32.63 15.58 2.52
C THR A 495 -31.43 16.30 1.95
N VAL A 496 -30.62 15.62 1.12
CA VAL A 496 -29.48 16.21 0.41
C VAL A 496 -29.79 16.37 -1.08
N ASP A 497 -29.43 17.52 -1.67
CA ASP A 497 -29.47 17.79 -3.11
C ASP A 497 -28.08 17.55 -3.73
N LEU A 498 -27.91 16.48 -4.50
CA LEU A 498 -26.65 16.13 -5.16
C LEU A 498 -26.27 17.10 -6.31
N GLY A 499 -27.13 18.08 -6.62
CA GLY A 499 -26.94 19.12 -7.63
C GLY A 499 -27.35 18.70 -9.04
N SER A 500 -27.29 17.42 -9.36
CA SER A 500 -27.76 16.83 -10.62
C SER A 500 -28.23 15.40 -10.39
N VAL A 501 -28.94 14.81 -11.36
CA VAL A 501 -29.21 13.36 -11.33
C VAL A 501 -27.88 12.61 -11.45
N ARG A 502 -27.65 11.68 -10.52
CA ARG A 502 -26.43 10.85 -10.40
C ARG A 502 -26.80 9.39 -10.38
N THR A 503 -25.89 8.53 -10.82
CA THR A 503 -26.02 7.09 -10.59
C THR A 503 -25.58 6.80 -9.17
N LEU A 504 -26.45 6.16 -8.38
CA LEU A 504 -26.19 5.84 -6.99
C LEU A 504 -25.73 4.40 -6.84
N GLN A 505 -24.83 4.18 -5.88
CA GLN A 505 -24.30 2.86 -5.52
C GLN A 505 -24.54 2.54 -4.04
N ARG A 506 -24.39 3.54 -3.16
CA ARG A 506 -24.43 3.32 -1.71
C ARG A 506 -24.80 4.60 -0.97
N VAL A 507 -25.51 4.47 0.14
CA VAL A 507 -25.80 5.54 1.11
C VAL A 507 -25.29 5.08 2.47
N ARG A 508 -24.43 5.87 3.11
CA ARG A 508 -23.90 5.58 4.44
C ARG A 508 -24.42 6.60 5.44
N LEU A 509 -24.95 6.10 6.55
CA LEU A 509 -25.40 6.88 7.69
C LEU A 509 -24.46 6.60 8.86
N SER A 510 -23.90 7.64 9.48
CA SER A 510 -23.19 7.52 10.75
C SER A 510 -24.02 8.20 11.82
N TRP A 511 -24.69 7.40 12.65
CA TRP A 511 -25.53 7.88 13.74
C TRP A 511 -24.71 8.26 14.97
N GLU A 512 -25.23 9.23 15.71
CA GLU A 512 -24.80 9.50 17.08
C GLU A 512 -25.50 8.52 18.06
N THR A 513 -25.22 8.65 19.37
CA THR A 513 -25.97 7.97 20.44
C THR A 513 -27.50 8.07 20.25
N ALA A 514 -27.99 9.21 19.74
CA ALA A 514 -29.37 9.41 19.35
C ALA A 514 -29.59 9.02 17.87
N TYR A 515 -30.28 7.89 17.63
CA TYR A 515 -30.46 7.33 16.29
C TYR A 515 -31.91 6.96 15.98
N GLY A 516 -32.17 6.67 14.70
CA GLY A 516 -33.47 6.16 14.26
C GLY A 516 -33.60 4.65 14.46
N ARG A 517 -34.55 4.22 15.29
CA ARG A 517 -34.92 2.80 15.40
C ARG A 517 -35.67 2.34 14.14
N ALA A 518 -36.55 3.18 13.62
CA ALA A 518 -37.20 2.96 12.33
C ALA A 518 -37.01 4.16 11.43
N TYR A 519 -36.54 3.92 10.20
CA TYR A 519 -36.34 4.94 9.18
C TYR A 519 -36.38 4.35 7.77
N THR A 520 -36.53 5.21 6.77
CA THR A 520 -36.39 4.84 5.36
C THR A 520 -35.35 5.70 4.66
N VAL A 521 -34.64 5.11 3.70
CA VAL A 521 -33.84 5.86 2.73
C VAL A 521 -34.66 5.96 1.45
N GLN A 522 -34.81 7.18 0.95
CA GLN A 522 -35.63 7.50 -0.21
C GLN A 522 -34.83 8.30 -1.22
N THR A 523 -35.16 8.11 -2.49
CA THR A 523 -34.50 8.79 -3.62
C THR A 523 -35.52 9.49 -4.48
N SER A 524 -35.13 10.61 -5.09
CA SER A 524 -36.00 11.38 -5.97
C SER A 524 -35.20 12.09 -7.07
N PRO A 525 -35.69 12.17 -8.31
CA PRO A 525 -35.08 12.99 -9.35
C PRO A 525 -35.46 14.49 -9.24
N ASP A 526 -36.56 14.82 -8.54
CA ASP A 526 -37.24 16.12 -8.63
C ASP A 526 -37.62 16.75 -7.26
N ASN A 527 -37.30 16.08 -6.15
CA ASN A 527 -37.66 16.44 -4.78
C ASN A 527 -39.18 16.40 -4.48
N ALA A 528 -39.99 15.84 -5.38
CA ALA A 528 -41.44 15.76 -5.26
C ALA A 528 -41.91 14.29 -5.28
N THR A 529 -41.40 13.51 -6.22
CA THR A 529 -41.72 12.09 -6.40
C THR A 529 -40.65 11.25 -5.72
N TRP A 530 -41.03 10.55 -4.65
CA TRP A 530 -40.10 9.79 -3.81
C TRP A 530 -40.28 8.29 -3.97
N ARG A 531 -39.15 7.58 -4.10
CA ARG A 531 -39.08 6.13 -4.05
C ARG A 531 -38.29 5.69 -2.83
N THR A 532 -38.89 4.85 -1.99
CA THR A 532 -38.15 4.18 -0.91
C THR A 532 -37.21 3.13 -1.51
N VAL A 533 -35.92 3.24 -1.18
CA VAL A 533 -34.87 2.32 -1.62
C VAL A 533 -34.37 1.41 -0.50
N SER A 534 -34.59 1.80 0.76
CA SER A 534 -34.33 0.95 1.92
C SER A 534 -35.29 1.29 3.06
N THR A 535 -35.59 0.30 3.91
CA THR A 535 -36.44 0.43 5.10
C THR A 535 -35.80 -0.34 6.25
N THR A 536 -35.64 0.34 7.37
CA THR A 536 -35.14 -0.21 8.63
C THR A 536 -36.22 -0.04 9.69
N THR A 537 -36.56 -1.08 10.43
CA THR A 537 -37.60 -1.05 11.49
C THR A 537 -37.06 -1.36 12.88
N ALA A 538 -35.80 -1.77 12.98
CA ALA A 538 -35.14 -2.15 14.23
C ALA A 538 -33.64 -1.80 14.14
N GLY A 539 -33.33 -0.55 13.80
CA GLY A 539 -31.96 -0.03 13.80
C GLY A 539 -31.33 -0.10 15.19
N ASP A 540 -30.01 -0.22 15.22
CA ASP A 540 -29.17 -0.38 16.40
C ASP A 540 -28.21 0.80 16.62
N GLY A 541 -28.24 1.80 15.74
CA GLY A 541 -27.39 2.99 15.77
C GLY A 541 -26.09 2.75 15.00
N GLY A 542 -25.01 3.45 15.39
CA GLY A 542 -23.71 3.26 14.74
C GLY A 542 -23.72 3.60 13.24
N ILE A 543 -23.05 2.80 12.42
CA ILE A 543 -22.95 3.00 10.98
C ILE A 543 -23.92 2.06 10.25
N ASP A 544 -24.83 2.65 9.47
CA ASP A 544 -25.61 1.93 8.48
C ASP A 544 -25.01 2.14 7.09
N ASP A 545 -24.63 1.04 6.43
CA ASP A 545 -24.10 1.09 5.07
C ASP A 545 -25.04 0.39 4.08
N ILE A 546 -25.77 1.20 3.30
CA ILE A 546 -26.95 0.76 2.57
C ILE A 546 -26.63 0.76 1.07
N ALA A 547 -26.58 -0.44 0.48
CA ALA A 547 -26.50 -0.59 -0.96
C ALA A 547 -27.76 -0.02 -1.63
N VAL A 548 -27.58 0.85 -2.63
CA VAL A 548 -28.66 1.43 -3.42
C VAL A 548 -28.37 1.30 -4.90
N SER A 549 -29.41 1.30 -5.72
CA SER A 549 -29.27 1.25 -7.18
C SER A 549 -30.27 2.17 -7.86
N GLY A 550 -29.89 2.63 -9.07
CA GLY A 550 -30.67 3.56 -9.89
C GLY A 550 -30.10 4.97 -9.87
N THR A 551 -30.88 5.92 -10.38
CA THR A 551 -30.45 7.31 -10.52
C THR A 551 -31.32 8.25 -9.71
N ALA A 552 -30.72 9.24 -9.06
CA ALA A 552 -31.46 10.28 -8.33
C ALA A 552 -30.67 11.57 -8.21
N ARG A 553 -31.37 12.68 -7.95
CA ARG A 553 -30.77 13.97 -7.57
C ARG A 553 -30.87 14.22 -6.07
N TYR A 554 -31.91 13.72 -5.42
CA TYR A 554 -32.18 13.91 -4.01
C TYR A 554 -32.15 12.59 -3.28
N VAL A 555 -31.53 12.58 -2.10
CA VAL A 555 -31.56 11.45 -1.16
C VAL A 555 -32.13 11.97 0.16
N ARG A 556 -33.13 11.27 0.71
CA ARG A 556 -33.76 11.60 1.99
C ARG A 556 -33.67 10.41 2.95
N VAL A 557 -33.26 10.70 4.17
CA VAL A 557 -33.44 9.81 5.32
C VAL A 557 -34.66 10.29 6.07
N GLN A 558 -35.69 9.44 6.18
CA GLN A 558 -36.94 9.73 6.86
C GLN A 558 -37.04 8.85 8.10
N GLY A 559 -36.75 9.44 9.27
CA GLY A 559 -36.96 8.82 10.57
C GLY A 559 -38.44 8.78 10.94
N THR A 560 -38.89 7.61 11.42
CA THR A 560 -40.28 7.34 11.80
C THR A 560 -40.45 6.87 13.25
N GLU A 561 -39.40 6.31 13.86
CA GLU A 561 -39.35 5.98 15.29
C GLU A 561 -37.94 6.23 15.83
N ARG A 562 -37.79 7.05 16.88
CA ARG A 562 -36.52 7.28 17.58
C ARG A 562 -36.21 6.13 18.53
N ALA A 563 -34.93 5.78 18.65
CA ALA A 563 -34.48 4.76 19.59
C ALA A 563 -34.28 5.30 21.02
N THR A 564 -34.20 6.62 21.18
CA THR A 564 -33.95 7.29 22.46
C THR A 564 -34.97 8.40 22.72
N GLN A 565 -34.93 9.01 23.91
CA GLN A 565 -35.76 10.18 24.22
C GLN A 565 -35.36 11.44 23.41
N TRP A 566 -34.15 11.45 22.84
CA TRP A 566 -33.60 12.54 22.04
C TRP A 566 -34.09 12.48 20.58
N GLY A 567 -33.66 13.45 19.75
CA GLY A 567 -33.98 13.50 18.32
C GLY A 567 -33.26 12.43 17.49
N TYR A 568 -33.31 12.56 16.16
CA TYR A 568 -32.42 11.86 15.25
C TYR A 568 -31.12 12.65 15.12
N SER A 569 -29.98 11.98 15.11
CA SER A 569 -28.69 12.65 15.07
C SER A 569 -27.68 11.90 14.21
N LEU A 570 -27.07 12.60 13.24
CA LEU A 570 -26.12 12.04 12.28
C LEU A 570 -24.81 12.81 12.30
N TRP A 571 -23.70 12.11 12.55
CA TRP A 571 -22.33 12.60 12.31
C TRP A 571 -22.04 12.71 10.81
N ASP A 572 -22.58 11.79 9.98
CA ASP A 572 -22.34 11.79 8.54
C ASP A 572 -23.52 11.16 7.77
N LEU A 573 -23.85 11.75 6.62
CA LEU A 573 -24.74 11.27 5.57
C LEU A 573 -23.96 11.33 4.25
N ALA A 574 -23.36 10.22 3.86
CA ALA A 574 -22.58 10.11 2.64
C ALA A 574 -23.37 9.39 1.54
N VAL A 575 -23.26 9.88 0.30
CA VAL A 575 -23.92 9.28 -0.87
C VAL A 575 -22.88 8.99 -1.94
N PHE A 576 -22.73 7.73 -2.31
CA PHE A 576 -21.67 7.28 -3.21
C PHE A 576 -22.22 6.93 -4.59
N GLY A 577 -21.50 7.34 -5.64
CA GLY A 577 -21.88 7.09 -7.02
C GLY A 577 -21.07 7.89 -8.05
N SER A 578 -21.64 8.06 -9.25
CA SER A 578 -21.04 8.77 -10.39
C SER A 578 -21.98 9.79 -11.03
#